data_AF-A0A4R8M4M0-F1
#
_entry.id   AF-A0A4R8M4M0-F1
#
_cell.length_a   1.000
_cell.length_b   1.000
_cell.length_c   1.000
_cell.angle_alpha   90.00
_cell.angle_beta   90.00
_cell.angle_gamma   90.00
#
_symmetry.space_group_name_H-M   'P 1'
#
loop_
_entity.id
_entity.type
_entity.pdbx_description
1 polymer ?
#
loop_
_entity_poly.entity_id
_entity_poly.type
_entity_poly.pdbx_seq_one_letter_code
_entity_poly.pdbx_strand_id
1 'polypeptide(L)'
;MVQFLVLITIWDYDLKLFNANNLKIYIMKKLLIITLLLAVTTSFSQSKNERASIEVDGVCMMCKARIEKAAIRTKGVKSAVWSVKTHELKLIYDGRKTNLDSIKSSVLNVGHDTMDLKATEEAYNTVHPCCRYRDNEVIDDHKGEKEENDHDEHAH
;
A
#
# COMPACT_ATOMS: atom_id res chain seq x y z
N MET A 1 -53.90 43.09 34.55
CA MET A 1 -53.42 44.33 33.90
C MET A 1 -51.91 44.56 34.11
N VAL A 2 -51.33 44.24 35.27
CA VAL A 2 -49.89 44.46 35.55
C VAL A 2 -48.95 43.45 34.85
N GLN A 3 -49.38 42.21 34.63
CA GLN A 3 -48.56 41.17 33.96
C GLN A 3 -48.23 41.45 32.48
N PHE A 4 -49.11 42.19 31.79
CA PHE A 4 -49.00 42.43 30.34
C PHE A 4 -47.97 43.52 30.02
N LEU A 5 -47.76 44.47 30.95
CA LEU A 5 -46.78 45.54 30.79
C LEU A 5 -45.33 45.04 30.99
N VAL A 6 -45.13 44.02 31.84
CA VAL A 6 -43.79 43.44 32.07
C VAL A 6 -43.27 42.73 30.83
N LEU A 7 -44.12 41.99 30.11
CA LEU A 7 -43.74 41.30 28.87
C LEU A 7 -43.43 42.25 27.71
N ILE A 8 -44.13 43.38 27.60
CA ILE A 8 -43.84 44.41 26.59
C ILE A 8 -42.47 45.04 26.85
N THR A 9 -42.15 45.36 28.11
CA THR A 9 -40.83 45.92 28.43
C THR A 9 -39.70 44.93 28.18
N ILE A 10 -39.87 43.64 28.48
CA ILE A 10 -38.85 42.62 28.23
C ILE A 10 -38.63 42.43 26.71
N TRP A 11 -39.69 42.42 25.90
CA TRP A 11 -39.58 42.37 24.43
C TRP A 11 -38.94 43.63 23.82
N ASP A 12 -39.22 44.82 24.37
CA ASP A 12 -38.61 46.07 23.90
C ASP A 12 -37.13 46.20 24.28
N TYR A 13 -36.69 45.58 25.38
CA TYR A 13 -35.26 45.48 25.73
C TYR A 13 -34.50 44.54 24.80
N ASP A 14 -35.10 43.42 24.40
CA ASP A 14 -34.51 42.49 23.43
C ASP A 14 -34.35 43.11 22.03
N LEU A 15 -35.28 44.00 21.62
CA LEU A 15 -35.21 44.67 20.31
C LEU A 15 -34.17 45.81 20.28
N LYS A 16 -33.89 46.47 21.41
CA LYS A 16 -32.89 47.55 21.52
C LYS A 16 -31.44 47.05 21.60
N LEU A 17 -31.22 45.77 21.86
CA LEU A 17 -29.89 45.15 21.84
C LEU A 17 -29.46 44.68 20.44
N PHE A 18 -30.37 44.71 19.47
CA PHE A 18 -30.13 44.27 18.10
C PHE A 18 -29.60 45.40 17.21
N ASN A 19 -28.42 45.90 17.55
CA ASN A 19 -27.66 46.78 16.66
C ASN A 19 -27.08 45.96 15.49
N ALA A 20 -27.19 46.46 14.26
CA ALA A 20 -26.60 45.85 13.06
C ALA A 20 -25.11 45.49 13.23
N ASN A 21 -24.38 46.22 14.06
CA ASN A 21 -22.98 45.91 14.41
C ASN A 21 -22.85 44.64 15.26
N ASN A 22 -23.74 44.42 16.23
CA ASN A 22 -23.75 43.20 17.06
C ASN A 22 -24.15 41.98 16.23
N LEU A 23 -25.09 42.15 15.29
CA LEU A 23 -25.47 41.10 14.35
C LEU A 23 -24.32 40.75 13.39
N LYS A 24 -23.63 41.75 12.83
CA LYS A 24 -22.44 41.53 11.99
C LYS A 24 -21.32 40.83 12.76
N ILE A 25 -21.08 41.20 14.01
CA ILE A 25 -20.09 40.54 14.88
C ILE A 25 -20.49 39.08 15.15
N TYR A 26 -21.77 38.81 15.39
CA TYR A 26 -22.27 37.45 15.60
C TYR A 26 -22.13 36.59 14.34
N ILE A 27 -22.49 37.12 13.18
CA ILE A 27 -22.33 36.45 11.87
C ILE A 27 -20.85 36.21 11.57
N MET A 28 -19.97 37.19 11.79
CA MET A 28 -18.51 37.03 11.61
C MET A 28 -17.92 35.97 12.54
N LYS A 29 -18.32 35.93 13.81
CA LYS A 29 -17.89 34.90 14.76
C LYS A 29 -18.33 33.50 14.33
N LYS A 30 -19.59 33.36 13.86
CA LYS A 30 -20.10 32.09 13.31
C LYS A 30 -19.34 31.66 12.06
N LEU A 31 -19.05 32.59 11.15
CA LEU A 31 -18.25 32.31 9.95
C LEU A 31 -16.82 31.87 10.29
N LEU A 32 -16.19 32.49 11.30
CA LEU A 32 -14.87 32.10 11.81
C LEU A 32 -14.87 30.69 12.43
N ILE A 33 -15.91 30.34 13.19
CA ILE A 33 -16.05 29.00 13.79
C ILE A 33 -16.29 27.94 12.70
N ILE A 34 -17.10 28.25 11.67
CA ILE A 34 -17.38 27.35 10.55
C ILE A 34 -16.13 27.10 9.71
N THR A 35 -15.35 28.14 9.42
CA THR A 35 -14.08 28.01 8.69
C THR A 35 -13.03 27.24 9.49
N LEU A 36 -12.97 27.43 10.81
CA LEU A 36 -12.12 26.63 11.70
C LEU A 36 -12.55 25.14 11.73
N LEU A 37 -13.85 24.84 11.71
CA LEU A 37 -14.35 23.46 11.65
C LEU A 37 -14.02 22.77 10.33
N LEU A 38 -14.10 23.51 9.21
CA LEU A 38 -13.78 23.02 7.87
C LEU A 38 -12.28 22.76 7.69
N ALA A 39 -11.41 23.46 8.41
CA ALA A 39 -9.96 23.26 8.34
C ALA A 39 -9.49 21.92 8.94
N VAL A 40 -10.33 21.22 9.72
CA VAL A 40 -9.99 19.95 10.38
C VAL A 40 -10.17 18.74 9.44
N THR A 41 -10.84 18.88 8.30
CA THR A 41 -11.20 17.74 7.43
C THR A 41 -10.12 17.35 6.42
N THR A 42 -8.95 18.00 6.40
CA THR A 42 -7.83 17.61 5.52
C THR A 42 -7.04 16.43 6.11
N SER A 43 -7.71 15.29 6.26
CA SER A 43 -7.05 14.02 6.57
C SER A 43 -6.34 13.50 5.32
N PHE A 44 -5.01 13.65 5.27
CA PHE A 44 -4.17 13.04 4.25
C PHE A 44 -4.26 11.51 4.36
N SER A 45 -4.92 10.87 3.40
CA SER A 45 -4.82 9.42 3.20
C SER A 45 -3.46 9.10 2.57
N GLN A 46 -2.42 8.91 3.40
CA GLN A 46 -1.17 8.33 2.93
C GLN A 46 -1.38 6.83 2.71
N SER A 47 -1.23 6.37 1.46
CA SER A 47 -1.23 4.95 1.18
C SER A 47 -0.04 4.31 1.90
N LYS A 48 -0.34 3.49 2.90
CA LYS A 48 0.67 2.72 3.65
C LYS A 48 1.32 1.60 2.82
N ASN A 49 0.85 1.42 1.59
CA ASN A 49 1.36 0.41 0.68
C ASN A 49 2.44 1.01 -0.19
N GLU A 50 3.58 0.35 -0.21
CA GLU A 50 4.67 0.60 -1.15
C GLU A 50 4.59 -0.41 -2.30
N ARG A 51 5.11 0.00 -3.46
CA ARG A 51 5.25 -0.83 -4.65
C ARG A 51 6.71 -0.88 -5.03
N ALA A 52 7.20 -2.07 -5.34
CA ALA A 52 8.56 -2.28 -5.79
C ALA A 52 8.63 -3.39 -6.83
N SER A 53 9.68 -3.37 -7.64
CA SER A 53 10.09 -4.47 -8.51
C SER A 53 11.50 -4.87 -8.07
N ILE A 54 11.74 -6.17 -7.87
CA ILE A 54 13.09 -6.70 -7.65
C ILE A 54 13.34 -7.83 -8.62
N GLU A 55 14.57 -7.93 -9.13
CA GLU A 55 14.98 -9.03 -10.00
C GLU A 55 15.33 -10.26 -9.16
N VAL A 56 14.81 -11.42 -9.57
CA VAL A 56 14.98 -12.71 -8.90
C VAL A 56 15.23 -13.77 -9.96
N ASP A 57 16.29 -14.56 -9.80
CA ASP A 57 16.67 -15.58 -10.75
C ASP A 57 15.77 -16.82 -10.67
N GLY A 58 15.33 -17.28 -11.83
CA GLY A 58 14.48 -18.46 -12.00
C GLY A 58 14.25 -18.73 -13.49
N VAL A 59 13.82 -19.94 -13.83
CA VAL A 59 13.73 -20.38 -15.24
C VAL A 59 12.39 -20.98 -15.64
N CYS A 60 11.50 -21.29 -14.68
CA CYS A 60 10.27 -22.02 -14.97
C CYS A 60 9.11 -21.67 -14.03
N MET A 61 7.91 -22.20 -14.31
CA MET A 61 6.71 -21.94 -13.51
C MET A 61 6.77 -22.47 -12.07
N MET A 62 7.60 -23.48 -11.79
CA MET A 62 7.86 -23.91 -10.41
C MET A 62 8.70 -22.89 -9.63
N CYS A 63 9.61 -22.17 -10.31
CA CYS A 63 10.33 -21.04 -9.72
C CYS A 63 9.32 -19.94 -9.35
N LYS A 64 8.42 -19.59 -10.28
CA LYS A 64 7.35 -18.60 -10.04
C LYS A 64 6.58 -18.89 -8.76
N ALA A 65 6.00 -20.08 -8.67
CA ALA A 65 5.20 -20.47 -7.51
C ALA A 65 6.00 -20.44 -6.20
N ARG A 66 7.29 -20.82 -6.22
CA ARG A 66 8.16 -20.80 -5.04
C ARG A 66 8.51 -19.37 -4.61
N ILE A 67 8.92 -18.52 -5.55
CA ILE A 67 9.32 -17.13 -5.32
C ILE A 67 8.13 -16.33 -4.78
N GLU A 68 6.97 -16.40 -5.45
CA GLU A 68 5.76 -15.69 -5.04
C GLU A 68 5.30 -16.15 -3.64
N LYS A 69 5.33 -17.46 -3.38
CA LYS A 69 4.97 -18.03 -2.07
C LYS A 69 5.91 -17.59 -0.95
N ALA A 70 7.21 -17.47 -1.21
CA ALA A 70 8.18 -16.99 -0.23
C ALA A 70 7.95 -15.50 0.07
N ALA A 71 7.74 -14.70 -0.96
CA ALA A 71 7.47 -13.27 -0.82
C ALA A 71 6.14 -13.01 -0.08
N ILE A 72 5.03 -13.63 -0.49
CA ILE A 72 3.70 -13.39 0.11
C ILE A 72 3.62 -13.85 1.58
N ARG A 73 4.44 -14.83 1.99
CA ARG A 73 4.54 -15.27 3.38
C ARG A 73 5.30 -14.31 4.28
N THR A 74 6.05 -13.36 3.71
CA THR A 74 6.70 -12.31 4.48
C THR A 74 5.63 -11.36 5.03
N LYS A 75 5.57 -11.24 6.37
CA LYS A 75 4.53 -10.46 7.06
C LYS A 75 4.49 -9.02 6.54
N GLY A 76 3.34 -8.62 6.00
CA GLY A 76 3.15 -7.26 5.48
C GLY A 76 3.17 -7.17 3.95
N VAL A 77 3.58 -8.23 3.25
CA VAL A 77 3.38 -8.35 1.80
C VAL A 77 1.90 -8.63 1.52
N LYS A 78 1.36 -7.93 0.53
CA LYS A 78 -0.05 -8.00 0.09
C LYS A 78 -0.21 -8.64 -1.27
N SER A 79 0.78 -8.46 -2.14
CA SER A 79 0.83 -9.05 -3.47
C SER A 79 2.29 -9.28 -3.85
N ALA A 80 2.54 -10.40 -4.52
CA ALA A 80 3.83 -10.82 -5.04
C ALA A 80 3.57 -11.57 -6.35
N VAL A 81 4.01 -11.01 -7.46
CA VAL A 81 3.83 -11.60 -8.80
C VAL A 81 5.19 -11.61 -9.50
N TRP A 82 5.69 -12.81 -9.82
CA TRP A 82 6.96 -12.98 -10.52
C TRP A 82 6.73 -13.44 -11.96
N SER A 83 7.54 -12.91 -12.88
CA SER A 83 7.47 -13.25 -14.29
C SER A 83 8.68 -14.08 -14.72
N VAL A 84 8.42 -15.25 -15.31
CA VAL A 84 9.45 -16.10 -15.93
C VAL A 84 10.14 -15.38 -17.09
N LYS A 85 9.44 -14.45 -17.76
CA LYS A 85 9.96 -13.75 -18.94
C LYS A 85 10.88 -12.60 -18.57
N THR A 86 10.49 -11.80 -17.58
CA THR A 86 11.23 -10.59 -17.18
C THR A 86 12.13 -10.80 -15.98
N HIS A 87 11.99 -11.93 -15.27
CA HIS A 87 12.67 -12.24 -14.01
C HIS A 87 12.35 -11.22 -12.89
N GLU A 88 11.30 -10.42 -13.06
CA GLU A 88 10.90 -9.41 -12.09
C GLU A 88 9.83 -9.94 -11.13
N LEU A 89 10.07 -9.74 -9.83
CA LEU A 89 9.09 -9.90 -8.75
C LEU A 89 8.48 -8.54 -8.42
N LYS A 90 7.24 -8.33 -8.86
CA LYS A 90 6.44 -7.14 -8.55
C LYS A 90 5.74 -7.32 -7.20
N LEU A 91 5.92 -6.35 -6.32
CA LEU A 91 5.50 -6.39 -4.92
C LEU A 91 4.54 -5.24 -4.58
N ILE A 92 3.59 -5.55 -3.72
CA ILE A 92 2.83 -4.55 -2.94
C ILE A 92 2.95 -4.94 -1.47
N TYR A 93 3.46 -4.06 -0.61
CA TYR A 93 3.67 -4.37 0.81
C TYR A 93 3.44 -3.15 1.70
N ASP A 94 3.18 -3.38 3.00
CA ASP A 94 3.09 -2.32 4.00
C ASP A 94 4.49 -2.01 4.53
N GLY A 95 5.06 -0.86 4.14
CA GLY A 95 6.43 -0.44 4.52
C GLY A 95 6.65 -0.27 6.02
N ARG A 96 5.57 -0.21 6.81
CA ARG A 96 5.63 -0.16 8.28
C ARG A 96 5.75 -1.55 8.92
N LYS A 97 5.58 -2.62 8.13
CA LYS A 97 5.60 -4.01 8.59
C LYS A 97 6.78 -4.81 8.04
N THR A 98 7.27 -4.45 6.86
CA THR A 98 8.40 -5.10 6.17
C THR A 98 9.10 -4.11 5.25
N ASN A 99 10.29 -4.48 4.78
CA ASN A 99 11.08 -3.77 3.78
C ASN A 99 11.58 -4.76 2.70
N LEU A 100 12.24 -4.23 1.67
CA LEU A 100 12.77 -5.04 0.57
C LEU A 100 13.81 -6.07 1.03
N ASP A 101 14.69 -5.70 1.96
CA ASP A 101 15.74 -6.61 2.45
C ASP A 101 15.17 -7.85 3.13
N SER A 102 14.09 -7.67 3.90
CA SER A 102 13.37 -8.78 4.55
C SER A 102 12.71 -9.69 3.51
N ILE A 103 12.13 -9.12 2.45
CA ILE A 103 11.50 -9.88 1.37
C ILE A 103 12.57 -10.63 0.56
N LYS A 104 13.68 -9.99 0.21
CA LYS A 104 14.84 -10.62 -0.45
C LYS A 104 15.36 -11.79 0.39
N SER A 105 15.53 -11.59 1.69
CA SER A 105 15.96 -12.64 2.62
C SER A 105 15.03 -13.86 2.57
N SER A 106 13.71 -13.66 2.55
CA SER A 106 12.74 -14.76 2.40
C SER A 106 12.88 -15.52 1.08
N VAL A 107 13.20 -14.81 -0.02
CA VAL A 107 13.42 -15.41 -1.35
C VAL A 107 14.75 -16.18 -1.40
N LEU A 108 15.82 -15.64 -0.83
CA LEU A 108 17.12 -16.30 -0.72
C LEU A 108 17.02 -17.59 0.10
N ASN A 109 16.24 -17.58 1.19
CA ASN A 109 16.03 -18.73 2.05
C ASN A 109 15.32 -19.91 1.34
N VAL A 110 14.64 -19.67 0.22
CA VAL A 110 14.03 -20.73 -0.60
C VAL A 110 14.86 -21.08 -1.83
N GLY A 111 16.09 -20.57 -1.94
CA GLY A 111 17.09 -20.96 -2.93
C GLY A 111 17.15 -20.09 -4.18
N HIS A 112 16.54 -18.89 -4.18
CA HIS A 112 16.52 -17.99 -5.33
C HIS A 112 17.39 -16.76 -5.10
N ASP A 113 18.29 -16.49 -6.04
CA ASP A 113 19.18 -15.33 -6.05
C ASP A 113 18.41 -14.05 -6.39
N THR A 114 18.91 -12.93 -5.90
CA THR A 114 18.49 -11.59 -6.32
C THR A 114 19.67 -10.88 -6.99
N MET A 115 19.42 -9.77 -7.67
CA MET A 115 20.47 -9.01 -8.38
C MET A 115 21.72 -8.73 -7.53
N ASP A 116 21.53 -8.50 -6.23
CA ASP A 116 22.56 -8.10 -5.27
C ASP A 116 22.99 -9.18 -4.27
N LEU A 117 22.21 -10.25 -4.10
CA LEU A 117 22.43 -11.25 -3.05
C LEU A 117 22.26 -12.66 -3.59
N LYS A 118 23.12 -13.57 -3.15
CA LYS A 118 23.04 -14.99 -3.50
C LYS A 118 22.50 -15.82 -2.36
N ALA A 119 21.57 -16.72 -2.69
CA ALA A 119 21.10 -17.77 -1.80
C ALA A 119 22.28 -18.67 -1.42
N THR A 120 22.27 -19.18 -0.19
CA THR A 120 23.31 -20.12 0.24
C THR A 120 23.25 -21.38 -0.59
N GLU A 121 24.38 -22.10 -0.66
CA GLU A 121 24.45 -23.33 -1.44
C GLU A 121 23.49 -24.40 -0.91
N GLU A 122 23.28 -24.43 0.41
CA GLU A 122 22.30 -25.31 1.05
C GLU A 122 20.88 -25.00 0.58
N ALA A 123 20.47 -23.72 0.59
CA ALA A 123 19.15 -23.31 0.13
C ALA A 123 18.94 -23.58 -1.36
N TYR A 124 19.94 -23.25 -2.19
CA TYR A 124 19.92 -23.52 -3.62
C TYR A 124 19.75 -25.01 -3.92
N ASN A 125 20.46 -25.89 -3.20
CA ASN A 125 20.37 -27.33 -3.42
C ASN A 125 19.02 -27.95 -2.99
N THR A 126 18.15 -27.22 -2.28
CA THR A 126 16.78 -27.66 -1.96
C THR A 126 15.75 -27.39 -3.06
N VAL A 127 16.13 -26.63 -4.10
CA VAL A 127 15.24 -26.39 -5.23
C VAL A 127 15.09 -27.67 -6.06
N HIS A 128 13.98 -27.77 -6.81
CA HIS A 128 13.78 -28.90 -7.73
C HIS A 128 14.89 -28.90 -8.80
N PRO A 129 15.32 -30.04 -9.36
CA PRO A 129 16.36 -30.07 -10.39
C PRO A 129 16.13 -29.12 -11.57
N CYS A 130 14.89 -28.98 -12.05
CA CYS A 130 14.56 -28.01 -13.11
C CYS A 130 14.68 -26.53 -12.69
N CYS A 131 14.74 -26.25 -11.40
CA CYS A 131 14.83 -24.88 -10.85
C CYS A 131 16.28 -24.47 -10.59
N ARG A 132 17.26 -25.29 -10.99
CA ARG A 132 18.68 -24.98 -10.85
C ARG A 132 19.12 -23.96 -11.90
N TYR A 133 18.63 -22.74 -11.77
CA TYR A 133 18.84 -21.63 -12.70
C TYR A 133 20.30 -21.16 -12.84
N ARG A 134 21.24 -21.67 -12.01
CA ARG A 134 22.68 -21.41 -12.17
C ARG A 134 23.37 -22.44 -13.08
N ASP A 135 22.67 -23.51 -13.46
CA ASP A 135 23.18 -24.58 -14.32
C ASP A 135 22.86 -24.27 -15.79
N ASN A 136 23.90 -24.26 -16.64
CA ASN A 136 23.76 -23.95 -18.06
C ASN A 136 22.90 -24.97 -18.80
N GLU A 137 22.96 -26.26 -18.44
CA GLU A 137 22.12 -27.28 -19.08
C GLU A 137 20.64 -27.02 -18.80
N VAL A 138 20.31 -26.68 -17.55
CA VAL A 138 18.95 -26.32 -17.15
C VAL A 138 18.50 -25.04 -17.82
N ILE A 139 19.35 -24.02 -17.93
CA ILE A 139 19.01 -22.78 -18.65
C ILE A 139 18.69 -23.08 -20.12
N ASP A 140 19.50 -23.91 -20.76
CA ASP A 140 19.36 -24.25 -22.17
C ASP A 140 18.05 -24.97 -22.46
N ASP A 141 17.65 -25.90 -21.59
CA ASP A 141 16.37 -26.62 -21.66
C ASP A 141 15.14 -25.68 -21.59
N HIS A 142 15.28 -24.49 -20.99
CA HIS A 142 14.18 -23.53 -20.81
C HIS A 142 14.24 -22.33 -21.78
N LYS A 143 15.15 -22.32 -22.76
CA LYS A 143 15.28 -21.21 -23.73
C LYS A 143 14.03 -20.97 -24.59
N GLY A 144 13.17 -21.98 -24.77
CA GLY A 144 11.97 -21.91 -25.61
C GLY A 144 10.69 -21.39 -24.94
N GLU A 145 10.66 -21.29 -23.60
CA GLU A 145 9.42 -20.97 -22.86
C GLU A 145 9.14 -19.46 -22.70
N LYS A 146 10.00 -18.60 -23.26
CA LYS A 146 9.94 -17.13 -23.04
C LYS A 146 8.87 -16.40 -23.86
N GLU A 147 8.15 -17.08 -24.76
CA GLU A 147 7.30 -16.41 -25.76
C GLU A 147 5.78 -16.48 -25.51
N GLU A 148 5.23 -17.39 -24.69
CA GLU A 148 3.79 -17.72 -24.81
C GLU A 148 2.96 -17.80 -23.51
N ASN A 149 3.26 -17.06 -22.44
CA ASN A 149 2.39 -17.10 -21.24
C ASN A 149 2.09 -15.71 -20.67
N ASP A 150 1.21 -14.98 -21.37
CA ASP A 150 0.59 -13.71 -20.93
C ASP A 150 -0.93 -13.85 -20.70
N HIS A 151 -1.39 -15.06 -20.38
CA HIS A 151 -2.75 -15.29 -19.90
C HIS A 151 -2.68 -15.79 -18.47
N ASP A 152 -2.74 -14.87 -17.50
CA ASP A 152 -3.33 -15.12 -16.18
C ASP A 152 -3.65 -13.76 -15.52
N GLU A 153 -4.70 -13.14 -16.05
CA GLU A 153 -5.51 -12.17 -15.33
C GLU A 153 -6.35 -12.93 -14.30
N HIS A 154 -5.84 -13.09 -13.07
CA HIS A 154 -6.69 -13.44 -11.94
C HIS A 154 -6.50 -12.43 -10.81
N ALA A 155 -7.24 -11.33 -10.96
CA ALA A 155 -7.67 -10.49 -9.86
C ALA A 155 -8.64 -11.27 -8.97
N HIS A 156 -8.24 -11.60 -7.75
CA HIS A 156 -9.12 -11.81 -6.60
C HIS A 156 -8.42 -11.37 -5.32
#